data_AF-A0A7K3IZW2-F1
#
_entry.id   AF-A0A7K3IZW2-F1
#
_cell.length_a   1.000
_cell.length_b   1.000
_cell.length_c   1.000
_cell.angle_alpha   90.00
_cell.angle_beta   90.00
_cell.angle_gamma   90.00
#
_symmetry.space_group_name_H-M   'P 1'
#
loop_
_entity.id
_entity.type
_entity.pdbx_description
1 polymer ?
#
loop_
_entity_poly.entity_id
_entity_poly.type
_entity_poly.pdbx_seq_one_letter_code
_entity_poly.pdbx_strand_id
1 'polypeptide(L)'
;MKSNIILYGLIPVLFLQGLLLKGQSERDYRIEVEPVLRTEMIHEYSWDLSVGKWMLKNVVKYEYAQSDGETQIVTTSDYVTGVPLNRVIYRYNSDKILQEALYQDWKSDVWADNRRDTWIQNNHGLNTETIIQYFLEGTWTNISRYTDYQYEGSRLKRYTFQSFNGTEWVDAFYDSWFYDENGQLVLRTQIRLSDTPVNKFVYEIGEHNLRERMTIYNWSGTDWRGFTRRIYEYNQCGKTYAIDYQDFRNGEWINAMRHEYVYSYYPLEKDRRAKVPVCHRGHTIYVSINAVPAHLAHGDCLGKCLVEERGPNAASPFEMVMRQPPITVYPNPARERFTVRFDEDCHCGQARIELCDFSGTLIKSFPVNDNSTIVVERNNLKSGHYFVRFIGDEVYSISVIFK
;
A
#
# COMPACT_ATOMS: atom_id res chain seq x y z
N MET A 1 -97.64 -12.63 -13.44
CA MET A 1 -97.39 -13.55 -12.31
C MET A 1 -96.02 -13.22 -11.74
N LYS A 2 -95.97 -12.76 -10.47
CA LYS A 2 -94.85 -12.68 -9.49
C LYS A 2 -93.41 -12.54 -10.03
N SER A 3 -92.49 -11.69 -9.54
CA SER A 3 -92.42 -10.75 -8.42
C SER A 3 -90.95 -10.25 -8.37
N ASN A 4 -90.74 -8.94 -8.52
CA ASN A 4 -89.89 -8.04 -7.72
C ASN A 4 -88.39 -8.30 -7.35
N ILE A 5 -87.67 -7.15 -7.39
CA ILE A 5 -86.46 -6.69 -6.63
C ILE A 5 -85.11 -6.91 -7.35
N ILE A 6 -84.59 -5.95 -8.14
CA ILE A 6 -83.85 -4.69 -7.82
C ILE A 6 -82.52 -4.92 -7.07
N LEU A 7 -81.37 -4.62 -7.71
CA LEU A 7 -80.45 -3.51 -7.36
C LEU A 7 -79.20 -3.48 -8.27
N TYR A 8 -78.88 -2.27 -8.74
CA TYR A 8 -77.65 -1.65 -9.32
C TYR A 8 -76.40 -2.55 -9.52
N GLY A 9 -75.55 -2.40 -10.54
CA GLY A 9 -75.21 -1.27 -11.40
C GLY A 9 -73.86 -1.58 -12.05
N LEU A 10 -73.50 -0.84 -13.11
CA LEU A 10 -72.25 -0.99 -13.86
C LEU A 10 -71.01 -1.13 -12.96
N ILE A 11 -70.16 -2.13 -13.23
CA ILE A 11 -68.75 -2.11 -12.82
C ILE A 11 -67.89 -1.91 -14.09
N PRO A 12 -67.06 -0.86 -14.12
CA PRO A 12 -66.24 -0.49 -15.27
C PRO A 12 -64.98 -1.35 -15.34
N VAL A 13 -64.36 -1.32 -16.53
CA VAL A 13 -63.02 -1.80 -16.84
C VAL A 13 -62.06 -1.61 -15.67
N LEU A 14 -61.77 -2.71 -14.95
CA LEU A 14 -60.69 -2.79 -13.98
C LEU A 14 -59.44 -3.24 -14.73
N PHE A 15 -58.49 -2.31 -14.85
CA PHE A 15 -57.08 -2.61 -15.03
C PHE A 15 -56.67 -3.62 -13.95
N LEU A 16 -56.55 -4.90 -14.33
CA LEU A 16 -55.89 -5.87 -13.47
C LEU A 16 -54.39 -5.56 -13.55
N GLN A 17 -53.87 -4.97 -12.48
CA GLN A 17 -52.45 -4.99 -12.17
C GLN A 17 -52.02 -6.45 -12.03
N GLY A 18 -51.58 -7.03 -13.14
CA GLY A 18 -50.71 -8.19 -13.12
C GLY A 18 -49.36 -7.74 -12.58
N LEU A 19 -49.14 -8.03 -11.30
CA LEU A 19 -47.82 -8.16 -10.70
C LEU A 19 -46.98 -9.12 -11.56
N LEU A 20 -46.26 -8.56 -12.52
CA LEU A 20 -45.05 -9.13 -13.07
C LEU A 20 -43.90 -8.29 -12.52
N LEU A 21 -43.29 -8.88 -11.49
CA LEU A 21 -41.93 -8.65 -11.00
C LEU A 21 -41.16 -7.64 -11.86
N LYS A 22 -41.22 -6.36 -11.47
CA LYS A 22 -40.15 -5.43 -11.84
C LYS A 22 -38.86 -6.08 -11.34
N GLY A 23 -37.96 -6.35 -12.28
CA GLY A 23 -36.61 -6.83 -11.98
C GLY A 23 -36.06 -6.05 -10.80
N GLN A 24 -35.44 -6.78 -9.88
CA GLN A 24 -34.73 -6.21 -8.74
C GLN A 24 -34.01 -4.95 -9.21
N SER A 25 -34.27 -3.82 -8.53
CA SER A 25 -33.50 -2.61 -8.80
C SER A 25 -32.03 -3.01 -8.77
N GLU A 26 -31.30 -2.78 -9.86
CA GLU A 26 -29.84 -2.74 -9.81
C GLU A 26 -29.48 -1.75 -8.71
N ARG A 27 -29.16 -2.28 -7.52
CA ARG A 27 -28.67 -1.47 -6.43
C ARG A 27 -27.29 -1.04 -6.88
N ASP A 28 -27.15 0.24 -7.18
CA ASP A 28 -25.86 0.87 -7.47
C ASP A 28 -24.84 0.45 -6.39
N TYR A 29 -23.93 -0.45 -6.75
CA TYR A 29 -22.83 -0.90 -5.89
C TYR A 29 -21.61 -0.08 -6.28
N ARG A 30 -21.12 0.77 -5.36
CA ARG A 30 -19.86 1.49 -5.56
C ARG A 30 -18.68 0.52 -5.36
N ILE A 31 -17.82 0.40 -6.37
CA ILE A 31 -16.55 -0.31 -6.23
C ILE A 31 -15.62 0.60 -5.45
N GLU A 32 -15.26 0.20 -4.23
CA GLU A 32 -14.17 0.85 -3.50
C GLU A 32 -12.86 0.33 -4.11
N VAL A 33 -12.25 1.14 -4.97
CA VAL A 33 -11.14 0.70 -5.83
C VAL A 33 -9.88 0.41 -5.01
N GLU A 34 -9.76 0.99 -3.82
CA GLU A 34 -8.70 0.72 -2.86
C GLU A 34 -9.25 0.69 -1.42
N PRO A 35 -9.66 -0.48 -0.91
CA PRO A 35 -10.01 -0.60 0.49
C PRO A 35 -8.83 -0.18 1.37
N VAL A 36 -9.06 0.61 2.42
CA VAL A 36 -8.03 0.88 3.44
C VAL A 36 -7.81 -0.40 4.24
N LEU A 37 -6.94 -1.25 3.71
CA LEU A 37 -6.42 -2.42 4.39
C LEU A 37 -5.53 -1.94 5.53
N ARG A 38 -5.84 -2.36 6.76
CA ARG A 38 -5.02 -2.02 7.93
C ARG A 38 -4.56 -3.30 8.59
N THR A 39 -3.37 -3.25 9.18
CA THR A 39 -2.95 -4.30 10.10
C THR A 39 -3.93 -4.32 11.26
N GLU A 40 -4.53 -5.47 11.52
CA GLU A 40 -5.41 -5.70 12.67
C GLU A 40 -4.60 -6.28 13.83
N MET A 41 -3.75 -7.25 13.51
CA MET A 41 -3.03 -8.03 14.49
C MET A 41 -1.70 -8.51 13.94
N ILE A 42 -0.72 -8.68 14.82
CA ILE A 42 0.51 -9.42 14.54
C ILE A 42 0.66 -10.52 15.58
N HIS A 43 0.92 -11.75 15.12
CA HIS A 43 1.41 -12.83 15.98
C HIS A 43 2.93 -12.75 16.04
N GLU A 44 3.48 -12.59 17.25
CA GLU A 44 4.91 -12.50 17.46
C GLU A 44 5.45 -13.80 18.06
N TYR A 45 6.29 -14.48 17.29
CA TYR A 45 6.95 -15.71 17.69
C TYR A 45 8.39 -15.44 18.09
N SER A 46 8.88 -16.18 19.07
CA SER A 46 10.31 -16.28 19.39
C SER A 46 10.85 -17.63 18.95
N TRP A 47 12.10 -17.67 18.50
CA TRP A 47 12.75 -18.92 18.13
C TRP A 47 13.27 -19.66 19.37
N ASP A 48 12.85 -20.90 19.57
CA ASP A 48 13.42 -21.80 20.58
C ASP A 48 14.56 -22.62 19.95
N LEU A 49 15.79 -22.29 20.34
CA LEU A 49 17.00 -22.96 19.85
C LEU A 49 17.12 -24.43 20.30
N SER A 50 16.53 -24.79 21.43
CA SER A 50 16.67 -26.14 21.99
C SER A 50 15.87 -27.17 21.21
N VAL A 51 14.71 -26.76 20.67
CA VAL A 51 13.81 -27.64 19.90
C VAL A 51 13.73 -27.26 18.41
N GLY A 52 14.32 -26.13 18.01
CA GLY A 52 14.34 -25.65 16.63
C GLY A 52 12.94 -25.28 16.11
N LYS A 53 12.15 -24.57 16.91
CA LYS A 53 10.75 -24.22 16.56
C LYS A 53 10.41 -22.78 16.93
N TRP A 54 9.47 -22.21 16.17
CA TRP A 54 8.81 -20.95 16.50
C TRP A 54 7.80 -21.16 17.62
N MET A 55 7.89 -20.34 18.66
CA MET A 55 6.99 -20.34 19.81
C MET A 55 6.23 -19.02 19.84
N LEU A 56 4.90 -19.07 19.72
CA LEU A 56 4.06 -17.88 19.81
C LEU A 56 4.19 -17.29 21.22
N LYS A 57 4.64 -16.03 21.29
CA LYS A 57 5.00 -15.35 22.54
C LYS A 57 4.04 -14.22 22.84
N ASN A 58 3.81 -13.34 21.87
CA ASN A 58 2.94 -12.18 22.04
C ASN A 58 1.91 -12.07 20.92
N VAL A 59 0.88 -11.27 21.20
CA VAL A 59 -0.05 -10.74 20.21
C VAL A 59 0.01 -9.23 20.25
N VAL A 60 0.15 -8.61 19.07
CA VAL A 60 0.09 -7.16 18.91
C VAL A 60 -1.22 -6.80 18.25
N LYS A 61 -2.07 -6.05 18.93
CA LYS A 61 -3.36 -5.61 18.43
C LYS A 61 -3.32 -4.14 18.03
N TYR A 62 -3.92 -3.83 16.89
CA TYR A 62 -4.05 -2.49 16.35
C TYR A 62 -5.49 -1.99 16.52
N GLU A 63 -5.63 -0.79 17.07
CA GLU A 63 -6.90 -0.11 17.24
C GLU A 63 -6.82 1.27 16.61
N TYR A 64 -7.88 1.67 15.91
CA TYR A 64 -7.94 2.92 15.15
C TYR A 64 -9.17 3.72 15.57
N ALA A 65 -8.96 4.95 16.01
CA ALA A 65 -10.02 5.89 16.33
C ALA A 65 -10.02 7.04 15.31
N GLN A 66 -11.17 7.27 14.67
CA GLN A 66 -11.40 8.40 13.79
C GLN A 66 -12.03 9.54 14.60
N SER A 67 -11.23 10.57 14.89
CA SER A 67 -11.66 11.87 15.46
C SER A 67 -11.21 12.99 14.51
N ASP A 68 -11.23 14.25 14.93
CA ASP A 68 -10.55 15.37 14.23
C ASP A 68 -9.02 15.13 14.26
N GLY A 69 -8.56 14.20 13.42
CA GLY A 69 -7.25 13.54 13.49
C GLY A 69 -7.39 12.03 13.77
N GLU A 70 -6.49 11.23 13.19
CA GLU A 70 -6.46 9.77 13.41
C GLU A 70 -5.63 9.46 14.67
N THR A 71 -6.12 8.56 15.53
CA THR A 71 -5.31 7.95 16.59
C THR A 71 -5.21 6.45 16.35
N GLN A 72 -3.99 5.93 16.37
CA GLN A 72 -3.70 4.49 16.26
C GLN A 72 -3.06 4.02 17.56
N ILE A 73 -3.64 3.02 18.21
CA ILE A 73 -3.12 2.39 19.42
C ILE A 73 -2.65 0.99 19.06
N VAL A 74 -1.39 0.69 19.36
CA VAL A 74 -0.76 -0.61 19.11
C VAL A 74 -0.41 -1.22 20.45
N THR A 75 -1.09 -2.27 20.87
CA THR A 75 -0.90 -2.90 22.19
C THR A 75 -0.29 -4.28 22.01
N THR A 76 0.82 -4.54 22.69
CA THR A 76 1.46 -5.84 22.76
C THR A 76 1.07 -6.53 24.06
N SER A 77 0.55 -7.74 23.99
CA SER A 77 0.19 -8.56 25.14
C SER A 77 0.87 -9.93 25.07
N ASP A 78 1.20 -10.49 26.24
CA ASP A 78 1.64 -11.88 26.34
C ASP A 78 0.52 -12.82 25.86
N TYR A 79 0.85 -13.75 24.97
CA TYR A 79 -0.14 -14.61 24.32
C TYR A 79 -0.81 -15.58 25.28
N VAL A 80 -0.08 -16.07 26.29
CA VAL A 80 -0.56 -17.12 27.21
C VAL A 80 -1.47 -16.53 28.28
N THR A 81 -1.07 -15.40 28.85
CA THR A 81 -1.76 -14.77 29.98
C THR A 81 -2.75 -13.69 29.54
N GLY A 82 -2.59 -13.15 28.34
CA GLY A 82 -3.35 -11.99 27.85
C GLY A 82 -2.96 -10.67 28.51
N VAL A 83 -1.99 -10.67 29.44
CA VAL A 83 -1.56 -9.48 30.18
C VAL A 83 -0.86 -8.52 29.20
N PRO A 84 -1.26 -7.23 29.17
CA PRO A 84 -0.57 -6.23 28.37
C PRO A 84 0.89 -6.07 28.82
N LEU A 85 1.79 -5.81 27.88
CA LEU A 85 3.22 -5.60 28.13
C LEU A 85 3.59 -4.14 27.89
N ASN A 86 3.22 -3.63 26.71
CA ASN A 86 3.48 -2.25 26.30
C ASN A 86 2.42 -1.82 25.28
N ARG A 87 2.29 -0.52 25.08
CA ARG A 87 1.54 0.04 23.95
C ARG A 87 2.20 1.28 23.39
N VAL A 88 1.89 1.56 22.13
CA VAL A 88 2.28 2.80 21.43
C VAL A 88 1.02 3.50 20.93
N ILE A 89 0.88 4.77 21.24
CA ILE A 89 -0.22 5.64 20.80
C ILE A 89 0.33 6.62 19.78
N TYR A 90 -0.01 6.41 18.51
CA TYR A 90 0.32 7.31 17.41
C TYR A 90 -0.80 8.33 17.22
N ARG A 91 -0.43 9.61 17.12
CA ARG A 91 -1.35 10.72 16.88
C ARG A 91 -1.03 11.40 15.56
N TYR A 92 -2.04 11.55 14.73
CA TYR A 92 -1.93 12.18 13.42
C TYR A 92 -2.78 13.46 13.39
N ASN A 93 -2.36 14.44 12.59
CA ASN A 93 -3.18 15.62 12.32
C ASN A 93 -4.34 15.29 11.35
N SER A 94 -5.16 16.29 11.01
CA SER A 94 -6.27 16.15 10.06
C SER A 94 -5.86 15.67 8.66
N ASP A 95 -4.62 15.97 8.26
CA ASP A 95 -4.03 15.56 6.99
C ASP A 95 -3.37 14.16 7.06
N LYS A 96 -3.55 13.44 8.16
CA LYS A 96 -2.98 12.10 8.44
C LYS A 96 -1.45 12.08 8.48
N ILE A 97 -0.83 13.20 8.84
CA ILE A 97 0.61 13.31 9.07
C ILE A 97 0.88 12.99 10.54
N LEU A 98 1.81 12.07 10.80
CA LEU A 98 2.20 11.65 12.16
C LEU A 98 2.83 12.81 12.92
N GLN A 99 2.30 13.14 14.09
CA GLN A 99 2.78 14.23 14.95
C GLN A 99 3.50 13.70 16.20
N GLU A 100 2.98 12.63 16.80
CA GLU A 100 3.48 12.10 18.06
C GLU A 100 3.30 10.58 18.16
N ALA A 101 4.24 9.93 18.84
CA ALA A 101 4.15 8.55 19.28
C ALA A 101 4.47 8.48 20.76
N LEU A 102 3.50 8.07 21.58
CA LEU A 102 3.65 7.88 23.03
C LEU A 102 3.76 6.39 23.35
N TYR A 103 4.89 5.99 23.90
CA TYR A 103 5.20 4.64 24.35
C TYR A 103 4.91 4.52 25.84
N GLN A 104 4.16 3.49 26.21
CA GLN A 104 3.80 3.19 27.60
C GLN A 104 4.07 1.72 27.91
N ASP A 105 4.56 1.44 29.11
CA ASP A 105 4.71 0.09 29.63
C ASP A 105 3.53 -0.24 30.55
N TRP A 106 3.12 -1.50 30.58
CA TRP A 106 2.16 -1.98 31.58
C TRP A 106 2.93 -2.37 32.85
N LYS A 107 2.67 -1.67 33.95
CA LYS A 107 3.33 -1.90 35.24
C LYS A 107 2.29 -1.83 36.35
N SER A 108 2.19 -2.88 37.17
CA SER A 108 1.27 -2.92 38.31
C SER A 108 -0.17 -2.52 37.97
N ASP A 109 -0.70 -3.11 36.89
CA ASP A 109 -2.06 -2.89 36.37
C ASP A 109 -2.40 -1.46 35.93
N VAL A 110 -1.38 -0.65 35.66
CA VAL A 110 -1.52 0.69 35.09
C VAL A 110 -0.56 0.90 33.92
N TRP A 111 -0.99 1.73 32.97
CA TRP A 111 -0.11 2.22 31.90
C TRP A 111 0.80 3.32 32.44
N ALA A 112 2.11 3.12 32.35
CA ALA A 112 3.12 4.10 32.72
C ALA A 112 3.85 4.63 31.49
N ASP A 113 3.97 5.95 31.38
CA ASP A 113 4.74 6.59 30.31
C ASP A 113 6.21 6.14 30.34
N ASN A 114 6.76 5.91 29.14
CA ASN A 114 8.12 5.43 28.96
C ASN A 114 8.91 6.32 28.00
N ARG A 115 8.38 6.55 26.79
CA ARG A 115 9.05 7.33 25.74
C ARG A 115 8.02 8.13 24.95
N ARG A 116 8.43 9.28 24.45
CA ARG A 116 7.67 10.07 23.48
C ARG A 116 8.56 10.51 22.35
N ASP A 117 8.06 10.33 21.13
CA ASP A 117 8.64 10.87 19.92
C ASP A 117 7.71 11.94 19.35
N THR A 118 8.25 13.11 19.03
CA THR A 118 7.51 14.22 18.43
C THR A 118 8.15 14.62 17.12
N TRP A 119 7.35 14.70 16.05
CA TRP A 119 7.80 15.13 14.74
C TRP A 119 7.32 16.55 14.46
N ILE A 120 8.24 17.41 14.04
CA ILE A 120 7.98 18.77 13.62
C ILE A 120 8.15 18.81 12.11
N GLN A 121 7.15 19.33 11.39
CA GLN A 121 7.16 19.38 9.94
C GLN A 121 7.05 20.79 9.37
N ASN A 122 7.48 20.96 8.12
CA ASN A 122 7.21 22.15 7.33
C ASN A 122 5.80 22.12 6.71
N ASN A 123 5.44 23.20 5.98
CA ASN A 123 4.14 23.34 5.33
C ASN A 123 3.83 22.29 4.23
N HIS A 124 4.81 21.48 3.84
CA HIS A 124 4.63 20.37 2.90
C HIS A 124 4.51 19.00 3.60
N GLY A 125 4.48 18.99 4.94
CA GLY A 125 4.41 17.75 5.73
C GLY A 125 5.73 16.97 5.82
N LEU A 126 6.85 17.56 5.39
CA LEU A 126 8.17 16.94 5.52
C LEU A 126 8.79 17.29 6.88
N ASN A 127 9.39 16.31 7.54
CA ASN A 127 10.02 16.51 8.85
C ASN A 127 11.18 17.51 8.75
N THR A 128 11.23 18.43 9.70
CA THR A 128 12.34 19.37 9.89
C THR A 128 13.07 19.09 11.20
N GLU A 129 12.39 18.51 12.18
CA GLU A 129 12.98 18.06 13.43
C GLU A 129 12.20 16.85 13.97
N THR A 130 12.87 15.98 14.70
CA THR A 130 12.23 14.93 15.50
C THR A 130 12.89 14.88 16.85
N ILE A 131 12.10 14.93 17.92
CA ILE A 131 12.60 14.95 19.29
C ILE A 131 12.17 13.65 19.97
N ILE A 132 13.12 12.97 20.61
CA ILE A 132 12.90 11.74 21.36
C ILE A 132 13.19 12.01 22.84
N GLN A 133 12.19 11.75 23.67
CA GLN A 133 12.25 11.97 25.12
C GLN A 133 11.85 10.71 25.87
N TYR A 134 12.48 10.50 27.03
CA TYR A 134 12.14 9.41 27.94
C TYR A 134 11.46 9.98 29.17
N PHE A 135 10.51 9.24 29.72
CA PHE A 135 9.84 9.61 30.96
C PHE A 135 10.65 9.08 32.14
N LEU A 136 11.38 9.97 32.81
CA LEU A 136 12.26 9.66 33.92
C LEU A 136 11.82 10.45 35.14
N GLU A 137 11.61 9.75 36.26
CA GLU A 137 11.28 10.36 37.56
C GLU A 137 10.10 11.35 37.52
N GLY A 138 9.08 11.05 36.69
CA GLY A 138 7.88 11.90 36.56
C GLY A 138 8.01 13.05 35.56
N THR A 139 9.11 13.14 34.81
CA THR A 139 9.36 14.23 33.85
C THR A 139 9.86 13.72 32.49
N TRP A 140 9.54 14.45 31.43
CA TRP A 140 10.05 14.18 30.09
C TRP A 140 11.47 14.73 29.94
N THR A 141 12.42 13.83 29.75
CA THR A 141 13.84 14.14 29.60
C THR A 141 14.28 13.93 28.16
N ASN A 142 14.99 14.91 27.59
CA ASN A 142 15.56 14.83 26.24
C ASN A 142 16.63 13.72 26.15
N ILE A 143 16.57 12.91 25.10
CA ILE A 143 17.53 11.83 24.86
C ILE A 143 18.26 12.02 23.53
N SER A 144 17.50 12.14 22.44
CA SER A 144 18.06 12.33 21.11
C SER A 144 17.12 13.17 20.25
N ARG A 145 17.65 13.73 19.17
CA ARG A 145 16.85 14.37 18.13
C ARG A 145 17.47 14.18 16.76
N TYR A 146 16.65 14.35 15.74
CA TYR A 146 17.05 14.38 14.35
C TYR A 146 16.83 15.79 13.80
N THR A 147 17.82 16.36 13.15
CA THR A 147 17.82 17.73 12.61
C THR A 147 18.47 17.76 11.23
N ASP A 148 18.53 18.94 10.60
CA ASP A 148 19.18 19.14 9.29
C ASP A 148 18.68 18.16 8.21
N TYR A 149 17.38 17.92 8.20
CA TYR A 149 16.76 17.04 7.22
C TYR A 149 16.98 17.58 5.79
N GLN A 150 17.51 16.72 4.92
CA GLN A 150 17.76 17.00 3.51
C GLN A 150 16.89 16.08 2.66
N TYR A 151 16.24 16.65 1.65
CA TYR A 151 15.34 15.93 0.77
C TYR A 151 15.67 16.16 -0.70
N GLU A 152 15.27 15.21 -1.54
CA GLU A 152 15.15 15.37 -2.98
C GLU A 152 13.69 15.07 -3.37
N GLY A 153 12.94 16.13 -3.70
CA GLY A 153 11.49 16.07 -3.69
C GLY A 153 10.98 15.74 -2.28
N SER A 154 10.24 14.63 -2.14
CA SER A 154 9.78 14.10 -0.86
C SER A 154 10.65 12.98 -0.29
N ARG A 155 11.72 12.57 -1.00
CA ARG A 155 12.62 11.48 -0.56
C ARG A 155 13.67 12.01 0.39
N LEU A 156 13.77 11.41 1.58
CA LEU A 156 14.79 11.75 2.56
C LEU A 156 16.17 11.33 2.05
N LYS A 157 17.14 12.24 2.03
CA LYS A 157 18.54 11.93 1.67
C LYS A 157 19.44 11.85 2.88
N ARG A 158 19.22 12.71 3.88
CA ARG A 158 20.05 12.77 5.08
C ARG A 158 19.34 13.47 6.23
N TYR A 159 19.71 13.13 7.46
CA TYR A 159 19.56 14.00 8.63
C TYR A 159 20.80 13.88 9.53
N THR A 160 20.93 14.81 10.49
CA THR A 160 21.89 14.73 11.59
C THR A 160 21.22 14.13 12.82
N PHE A 161 21.81 13.07 13.39
CA PHE A 161 21.43 12.57 14.71
C PHE A 161 22.21 13.33 15.78
N GLN A 162 21.51 13.82 16.80
CA GLN A 162 22.09 14.47 17.96
C GLN A 162 21.68 13.74 19.25
N SER A 163 22.61 13.58 20.19
CA SER A 163 22.34 13.08 21.54
C SER A 163 22.35 14.22 22.55
N PHE A 164 21.49 14.16 23.56
CA PHE A 164 21.50 15.11 24.66
C PHE A 164 22.49 14.65 25.74
N ASN A 165 23.39 15.54 26.16
CA ASN A 165 24.38 15.23 27.22
C ASN A 165 23.93 15.66 28.63
N GLY A 166 22.71 16.20 28.76
CA GLY A 166 22.18 16.77 30.01
C GLY A 166 22.05 18.29 29.97
N THR A 167 22.84 18.98 29.15
CA THR A 167 22.82 20.45 29.04
C THR A 167 22.61 20.93 27.60
N GLU A 168 23.15 20.23 26.62
CA GLU A 168 23.10 20.62 25.21
C GLU A 168 22.96 19.41 24.28
N TRP A 169 22.63 19.70 23.02
CA TRP A 169 22.59 18.73 21.94
C TRP A 169 23.96 18.60 21.29
N VAL A 170 24.42 17.37 21.16
CA VAL A 170 25.73 17.04 20.56
C VAL A 170 25.52 16.17 19.34
N ASP A 171 26.04 16.60 18.20
CA ASP A 171 26.02 15.84 16.94
C ASP A 171 26.77 14.51 17.10
N ALA A 172 26.11 13.40 16.75
CA ALA A 172 26.69 12.07 16.86
C ALA A 172 27.05 11.47 15.50
N PHE A 173 26.11 11.47 14.55
CA PHE A 173 26.32 10.91 13.21
C PHE A 173 25.36 11.51 12.17
N TYR A 174 25.79 11.46 10.91
CA TYR A 174 24.91 11.62 9.76
C TYR A 174 24.29 10.28 9.41
N ASP A 175 22.99 10.29 9.18
CA ASP A 175 22.26 9.17 8.61
C ASP A 175 21.93 9.53 7.17
N SER A 176 22.22 8.65 6.21
CA SER A 176 22.07 8.93 4.78
C SER A 176 21.38 7.79 4.06
N TRP A 177 20.50 8.12 3.12
CA TRP A 177 19.67 7.19 2.35
C TRP A 177 20.00 7.30 0.86
N PHE A 178 20.10 6.15 0.22
CA PHE A 178 20.47 6.02 -1.19
C PHE A 178 19.44 5.16 -1.91
N TYR A 179 18.97 5.68 -3.04
CA TYR A 179 17.92 5.07 -3.84
C TYR A 179 18.47 4.63 -5.20
N ASP A 180 17.90 3.58 -5.76
CA ASP A 180 18.19 3.16 -7.14
C ASP A 180 17.47 4.04 -8.18
N GLU A 181 17.66 3.71 -9.47
CA GLU A 181 17.04 4.42 -10.60
C GLU A 181 15.51 4.33 -10.60
N ASN A 182 14.94 3.31 -9.96
CA ASN A 182 13.50 3.13 -9.78
C ASN A 182 12.98 3.86 -8.53
N GLY A 183 13.85 4.54 -7.78
CA GLY A 183 13.51 5.26 -6.56
C GLY A 183 13.33 4.38 -5.33
N GLN A 184 13.81 3.14 -5.35
CA GLN A 184 13.73 2.21 -4.24
C GLN A 184 14.91 2.40 -3.30
N LEU A 185 14.66 2.38 -1.98
CA LEU A 185 15.73 2.49 -0.99
C LEU A 185 16.56 1.20 -1.00
N VAL A 186 17.83 1.30 -1.41
CA VAL A 186 18.76 0.15 -1.53
C VAL A 186 19.86 0.17 -0.48
N LEU A 187 20.20 1.35 0.05
CA LEU A 187 21.24 1.51 1.05
C LEU A 187 20.90 2.65 2.01
N ARG A 188 21.18 2.44 3.31
CA ARG A 188 21.25 3.49 4.32
C ARG A 188 22.55 3.36 5.11
N THR A 189 23.18 4.47 5.47
CA THR A 189 24.45 4.47 6.21
C THR A 189 24.41 5.47 7.35
N GLN A 190 24.99 5.10 8.49
CA GLN A 190 25.23 5.99 9.62
C GLN A 190 26.74 6.16 9.80
N ILE A 191 27.21 7.41 9.74
CA ILE A 191 28.63 7.76 9.79
C ILE A 191 28.81 8.91 10.79
N ARG A 192 29.74 8.76 11.73
CA ARG A 192 30.09 9.82 12.70
C ARG A 192 30.63 11.05 12.00
N LEU A 193 30.65 12.18 12.70
CA LEU A 193 31.25 13.42 12.19
C LEU A 193 32.77 13.30 11.96
N SER A 194 33.41 12.33 12.61
CA SER A 194 34.81 11.94 12.40
C SER A 194 35.00 11.01 11.19
N ASP A 195 34.04 10.94 10.28
CA ASP A 195 33.98 10.02 9.12
C ASP A 195 34.08 8.53 9.49
N THR A 196 33.86 8.19 10.76
CA THR A 196 33.92 6.81 11.23
C THR A 196 32.58 6.12 10.97
N PRO A 197 32.53 5.00 10.21
CA PRO A 197 31.29 4.28 9.99
C PRO A 197 30.71 3.73 11.30
N VAL A 198 29.38 3.68 11.39
CA VAL A 198 28.64 3.13 12.54
C VAL A 198 27.82 1.92 12.07
N ASN A 199 26.81 2.18 11.23
CA ASN A 199 25.88 1.17 10.75
C ASN A 199 25.69 1.29 9.24
N LYS A 200 25.44 0.15 8.59
CA LYS A 200 25.06 0.06 7.19
C LYS A 200 23.84 -0.84 7.08
N PHE A 201 22.82 -0.37 6.38
CA PHE A 201 21.56 -1.08 6.14
C PHE A 201 21.48 -1.33 4.64
N VAL A 202 21.50 -2.60 4.24
CA VAL A 202 21.39 -3.02 2.85
C VAL A 202 19.98 -3.56 2.64
N TYR A 203 19.31 -3.09 1.58
CA TYR A 203 17.99 -3.53 1.21
C TYR A 203 18.06 -4.26 -0.13
N GLU A 204 17.59 -5.50 -0.14
CA GLU A 204 17.57 -6.34 -1.32
C GLU A 204 16.12 -6.42 -1.81
N ILE A 205 15.95 -6.03 -3.06
CA ILE A 205 14.68 -6.04 -3.77
C ILE A 205 14.67 -7.25 -4.68
N GLY A 206 13.61 -8.03 -4.57
CA GLY A 206 13.40 -9.26 -5.32
C GLY A 206 12.42 -9.10 -6.47
N GLU A 207 11.74 -10.20 -6.76
CA GLU A 207 10.71 -10.23 -7.80
C GLU A 207 9.57 -9.24 -7.48
N HIS A 208 8.93 -8.74 -8.55
CA HIS A 208 7.79 -7.81 -8.46
C HIS A 208 8.06 -6.51 -7.67
N ASN A 209 9.32 -6.09 -7.55
CA ASN A 209 9.74 -4.90 -6.77
C ASN A 209 9.37 -4.99 -5.27
N LEU A 210 9.30 -6.20 -4.73
CA LEU A 210 9.08 -6.43 -3.31
C LEU A 210 10.43 -6.53 -2.59
N ARG A 211 10.50 -6.00 -1.37
CA ARG A 211 11.72 -6.10 -0.55
C ARG A 211 11.81 -7.50 0.02
N GLU A 212 12.77 -8.31 -0.40
CA GLU A 212 12.94 -9.65 0.14
C GLU A 212 13.75 -9.65 1.43
N ARG A 213 14.73 -8.74 1.55
CA ARG A 213 15.66 -8.75 2.67
C ARG A 213 16.15 -7.36 3.05
N MET A 214 16.37 -7.17 4.34
CA MET A 214 17.05 -6.02 4.91
C MET A 214 18.12 -6.52 5.88
N THR A 215 19.38 -6.19 5.64
CA THR A 215 20.49 -6.60 6.50
C THR A 215 21.16 -5.39 7.12
N ILE A 216 21.29 -5.39 8.44
CA ILE A 216 22.01 -4.38 9.21
C ILE A 216 23.39 -4.93 9.54
N TYR A 217 24.41 -4.13 9.24
CA TYR A 217 25.78 -4.37 9.61
C TYR A 217 26.25 -3.28 10.58
N ASN A 218 27.03 -3.67 11.59
CA ASN A 218 27.74 -2.74 12.45
C ASN A 218 29.21 -2.71 12.05
N TRP A 219 29.83 -1.54 12.16
CA TRP A 219 31.26 -1.38 11.95
C TRP A 219 32.03 -1.88 13.17
N SER A 220 32.99 -2.80 12.98
CA SER A 220 33.83 -3.33 14.06
C SER A 220 35.10 -2.49 14.33
N GLY A 221 35.29 -1.38 13.63
CA GLY A 221 36.54 -0.61 13.60
C GLY A 221 37.41 -0.92 12.38
N THR A 222 37.31 -2.13 11.83
CA THR A 222 38.13 -2.59 10.69
C THR A 222 37.30 -3.23 9.57
N ASP A 223 36.13 -3.78 9.87
CA ASP A 223 35.27 -4.44 8.88
C ASP A 223 33.78 -4.32 9.27
N TRP A 224 32.90 -4.59 8.31
CA TRP A 224 31.47 -4.70 8.53
C TRP A 224 31.09 -6.08 9.06
N ARG A 225 30.44 -6.13 10.23
CA ARG A 225 29.93 -7.37 10.82
C ARG A 225 28.41 -7.38 10.72
N GLY A 226 27.85 -8.54 10.38
CA GLY A 226 26.40 -8.72 10.45
C GLY A 226 25.90 -8.44 11.87
N PHE A 227 24.73 -7.83 11.98
CA PHE A 227 24.09 -7.54 13.26
C PHE A 227 22.72 -8.19 13.34
N THR A 228 21.78 -7.71 12.53
CA THR A 228 20.44 -8.31 12.41
C THR A 228 19.99 -8.27 10.95
N ARG A 229 19.15 -9.22 10.58
CA ARG A 229 18.62 -9.40 9.24
C ARG A 229 17.13 -9.66 9.31
N ARG A 230 16.39 -9.03 8.40
CA ARG A 230 14.95 -9.22 8.20
C ARG A 230 14.73 -9.87 6.85
N ILE A 231 13.94 -10.93 6.82
CA ILE A 231 13.49 -11.61 5.61
C ILE A 231 11.99 -11.41 5.53
N TYR A 232 11.52 -10.92 4.40
CA TYR A 232 10.13 -10.55 4.20
C TYR A 232 9.45 -11.61 3.35
N GLU A 233 8.31 -12.08 3.82
CA GLU A 233 7.42 -12.97 3.08
C GLU A 233 6.15 -12.23 2.72
N TYR A 234 5.63 -12.48 1.53
CA TYR A 234 4.44 -11.83 1.00
C TYR A 234 3.38 -12.88 0.68
N ASN A 235 2.10 -12.54 0.91
CA ASN A 235 1.00 -13.36 0.42
C ASN A 235 0.79 -13.15 -1.10
N GLN A 236 -0.13 -13.92 -1.69
CA GLN A 236 -0.49 -13.83 -3.11
C GLN A 236 -1.04 -12.45 -3.54
N CYS A 237 -1.35 -11.55 -2.61
CA CYS A 237 -1.75 -10.15 -2.87
C CYS A 237 -0.58 -9.17 -2.79
N GLY A 238 0.66 -9.65 -2.58
CA GLY A 238 1.84 -8.81 -2.42
C GLY A 238 1.89 -8.06 -1.10
N LYS A 239 1.07 -8.44 -0.11
CA LYS A 239 1.09 -7.87 1.24
C LYS A 239 2.02 -8.67 2.12
N THR A 240 2.81 -8.00 2.96
CA THR A 240 3.71 -8.66 3.91
C THR A 240 2.89 -9.61 4.78
N TYR A 241 3.12 -10.90 4.61
CA TYR A 241 2.49 -11.94 5.39
C TYR A 241 3.31 -12.23 6.64
N ALA A 242 4.64 -12.31 6.49
CA ALA A 242 5.53 -12.51 7.61
C ALA A 242 6.85 -11.76 7.47
N ILE A 243 7.51 -11.53 8.60
CA ILE A 243 8.89 -11.05 8.67
C ILE A 243 9.65 -11.92 9.66
N ASP A 244 10.69 -12.58 9.17
CA ASP A 244 11.64 -13.29 10.01
C ASP A 244 12.80 -12.38 10.37
N TYR A 245 13.11 -12.32 11.66
CA TYR A 245 14.24 -11.62 12.23
C TYR A 245 15.30 -12.64 12.61
N GLN A 246 16.53 -12.38 12.16
CA GLN A 246 17.70 -13.17 12.47
C GLN A 246 18.77 -12.29 13.08
N ASP A 247 19.42 -12.80 14.12
CA ASP A 247 20.60 -12.19 14.71
C ASP A 247 21.86 -12.85 14.16
N PHE A 248 22.90 -12.06 13.94
CA PHE A 248 24.20 -12.59 13.60
C PHE A 248 24.96 -12.98 14.86
N ARG A 249 25.28 -14.26 15.02
CA ARG A 249 26.03 -14.78 16.17
C ARG A 249 27.06 -15.78 15.69
N ASN A 250 28.31 -15.61 16.13
CA ASN A 250 29.42 -16.53 15.86
C ASN A 250 29.63 -16.88 14.37
N GLY A 251 29.39 -15.92 13.46
CA GLY A 251 29.56 -16.13 12.03
C GLY A 251 28.32 -16.61 11.28
N GLU A 252 27.22 -16.88 11.98
CA GLU A 252 26.00 -17.44 11.42
C GLU A 252 24.78 -16.56 11.71
N TRP A 253 23.77 -16.67 10.84
CA TRP A 253 22.47 -16.03 11.05
C TRP A 253 21.54 -16.99 11.77
N ILE A 254 21.07 -16.58 12.94
CA ILE A 254 20.24 -17.40 13.81
C ILE A 254 18.87 -16.74 13.93
N ASN A 255 17.80 -17.51 13.73
CA ASN A 255 16.43 -17.06 13.95
C ASN A 255 16.26 -16.51 15.37
N ALA A 256 15.59 -15.36 15.48
CA ALA A 256 15.34 -14.67 16.73
C ALA A 256 13.84 -14.47 16.96
N MET A 257 13.15 -13.88 15.99
CA MET A 257 11.75 -13.50 16.09
C MET A 257 11.06 -13.66 14.73
N ARG A 258 9.76 -13.97 14.72
CA ARG A 258 8.94 -13.95 13.51
C ARG A 258 7.67 -13.17 13.79
N HIS A 259 7.32 -12.28 12.87
CA HIS A 259 6.05 -11.56 12.90
C HIS A 259 5.16 -12.11 11.80
N GLU A 260 3.93 -12.50 12.12
CA GLU A 260 2.92 -12.86 11.12
C GLU A 260 1.77 -11.85 11.17
N TYR A 261 1.45 -11.28 10.01
CA TYR A 261 0.54 -10.15 9.89
C TYR A 261 -0.87 -10.61 9.53
N VAL A 262 -1.85 -10.14 10.28
CA VAL A 262 -3.27 -10.27 10.00
C VAL A 262 -3.81 -8.89 9.63
N TYR A 263 -4.53 -8.83 8.53
CA TYR A 263 -5.10 -7.59 8.00
C TYR A 263 -6.62 -7.63 8.04
N SER A 264 -7.22 -6.48 8.32
CA SER A 264 -8.65 -6.28 8.22
C SER A 264 -9.00 -5.06 7.38
N TYR A 265 -10.23 -5.06 6.90
CA TYR A 265 -10.78 -3.94 6.16
C TYR A 265 -11.51 -2.99 7.09
N TYR A 266 -11.09 -1.73 7.10
CA TYR A 266 -11.78 -0.65 7.80
C TYR A 266 -12.50 0.24 6.77
N PRO A 267 -13.83 0.09 6.60
CA PRO A 267 -14.56 0.96 5.69
C PRO A 267 -14.56 2.40 6.25
N LEU A 268 -14.08 3.36 5.45
CA LEU A 268 -14.02 4.78 5.84
C LEU A 268 -15.40 5.40 6.06
N GLU A 269 -16.46 4.77 5.53
CA GLU A 269 -17.86 5.09 5.80
C GLU A 269 -18.60 3.76 5.90
N LYS A 270 -19.66 3.65 6.72
CA LYS A 270 -20.47 2.42 6.89
C LYS A 270 -21.26 2.02 5.63
N ASP A 271 -20.66 2.08 4.43
CA ASP A 271 -21.29 1.61 3.23
C ASP A 271 -21.21 0.10 3.14
N ARG A 272 -22.24 -0.56 3.68
CA ARG A 272 -22.45 -2.02 3.58
C ARG A 272 -22.64 -2.48 2.13
N ARG A 273 -22.70 -1.57 1.15
CA ARG A 273 -22.74 -1.86 -0.29
C ARG A 273 -21.35 -1.76 -0.95
N ALA A 274 -20.28 -1.47 -0.21
CA ALA A 274 -18.94 -1.52 -0.77
C ALA A 274 -18.59 -2.95 -1.25
N LYS A 275 -18.03 -3.03 -2.46
CA LYS A 275 -17.30 -4.21 -2.92
C LYS A 275 -15.81 -3.97 -2.73
N VAL A 276 -15.11 -4.99 -2.25
CA VAL A 276 -13.66 -4.96 -2.04
C VAL A 276 -12.96 -6.02 -2.90
N PRO A 277 -11.77 -5.72 -3.43
CA PRO A 277 -10.96 -6.70 -4.14
C PRO A 277 -10.43 -7.77 -3.17
N VAL A 278 -10.52 -9.02 -3.58
CA VAL A 278 -9.84 -10.17 -2.96
C VAL A 278 -9.15 -10.99 -4.05
N CYS A 279 -7.99 -11.52 -3.74
CA CYS A 279 -7.32 -12.49 -4.60
C CYS A 279 -7.83 -13.89 -4.27
N HIS A 280 -8.60 -14.46 -5.20
CA HIS A 280 -9.18 -15.78 -5.09
C HIS A 280 -8.54 -16.70 -6.13
N ARG A 281 -7.70 -17.64 -5.67
CA ARG A 281 -7.00 -18.61 -6.54
C ARG A 281 -6.28 -17.92 -7.71
N GLY A 282 -5.47 -16.92 -7.36
CA GLY A 282 -4.75 -16.10 -8.33
C GLY A 282 -5.62 -15.21 -9.20
N HIS A 283 -6.94 -15.10 -9.00
CA HIS A 283 -7.80 -14.17 -9.73
C HIS A 283 -8.31 -13.04 -8.84
N THR A 284 -8.14 -11.79 -9.26
CA THR A 284 -8.77 -10.66 -8.56
C THR A 284 -10.27 -10.67 -8.81
N ILE A 285 -11.05 -10.82 -7.74
CA ILE A 285 -12.51 -10.69 -7.75
C ILE A 285 -12.96 -9.58 -6.80
N TYR A 286 -14.12 -9.00 -7.07
CA TYR A 286 -14.72 -7.95 -6.23
C TYR A 286 -15.94 -8.49 -5.49
N VAL A 287 -15.83 -8.63 -4.18
CA VAL A 287 -16.84 -9.27 -3.33
C VAL A 287 -17.48 -8.24 -2.40
N SER A 288 -18.72 -8.49 -1.97
CA SER A 288 -19.32 -7.65 -0.92
C SER A 288 -18.47 -7.69 0.34
N ILE A 289 -18.36 -6.57 1.05
CA ILE A 289 -17.71 -6.51 2.37
C ILE A 289 -18.18 -7.63 3.32
N ASN A 290 -19.46 -8.02 3.26
CA ASN A 290 -20.02 -9.06 4.13
C ASN A 290 -19.54 -10.47 3.76
N ALA A 291 -19.03 -10.66 2.54
CA ALA A 291 -18.48 -11.94 2.06
C ALA A 291 -16.98 -12.10 2.37
N VAL A 292 -16.29 -11.01 2.73
CA VAL A 292 -14.84 -11.02 3.02
C VAL A 292 -14.45 -12.08 4.05
N PRO A 293 -15.12 -12.22 5.21
CA PRO A 293 -14.73 -13.23 6.19
C PRO A 293 -14.79 -14.67 5.63
N ALA A 294 -15.76 -14.96 4.76
CA ALA A 294 -15.88 -16.28 4.13
C ALA A 294 -14.76 -16.52 3.10
N HIS A 295 -14.41 -15.52 2.28
CA HIS A 295 -13.29 -15.60 1.34
C HIS A 295 -11.96 -15.80 2.07
N LEU A 296 -11.70 -15.04 3.14
CA LEU A 296 -10.50 -15.21 3.97
C LEU A 296 -10.43 -16.60 4.62
N ALA A 297 -11.55 -17.14 5.10
CA ALA A 297 -11.63 -18.50 5.63
C ALA A 297 -11.34 -19.58 4.59
N HIS A 298 -11.44 -19.26 3.30
CA HIS A 298 -11.13 -20.16 2.19
C HIS A 298 -9.69 -20.00 1.66
N GLY A 299 -8.86 -19.16 2.30
CA GLY A 299 -7.46 -18.94 1.92
C GLY A 299 -7.24 -17.80 0.91
N ASP A 300 -8.28 -17.02 0.60
CA ASP A 300 -8.12 -15.81 -0.20
C ASP A 300 -7.39 -14.72 0.61
N CYS A 301 -6.81 -13.73 -0.06
CA CYS A 301 -6.26 -12.55 0.62
C CYS A 301 -6.96 -11.26 0.21
N LEU A 302 -6.93 -10.29 1.12
CA LEU A 302 -7.46 -8.95 0.88
C LEU A 302 -6.56 -8.16 -0.07
N GLY A 303 -7.15 -7.59 -1.11
CA GLY A 303 -6.45 -6.87 -2.17
C GLY A 303 -6.53 -7.59 -3.51
N LYS A 304 -5.96 -6.96 -4.53
CA LYS A 304 -5.77 -7.58 -5.85
C LYS A 304 -4.67 -8.63 -5.77
N CYS A 305 -4.69 -9.61 -6.68
CA CYS A 305 -3.59 -10.54 -6.83
C CYS A 305 -2.31 -9.80 -7.26
N LEU A 306 -1.17 -10.22 -6.70
CA LEU A 306 0.15 -9.77 -7.12
C LEU A 306 0.44 -10.20 -8.57
N VAL A 307 0.02 -11.43 -8.89
CA VAL A 307 0.07 -12.01 -10.23
C VAL A 307 -1.28 -12.66 -10.50
N GLU A 308 -1.92 -12.31 -11.62
CA GLU A 308 -3.15 -12.98 -12.06
C GLU A 308 -2.80 -14.37 -12.60
N GLU A 309 -3.26 -15.44 -11.93
CA GLU A 309 -3.24 -16.79 -12.48
C GLU A 309 -4.05 -16.82 -13.76
N ARG A 310 -3.51 -17.49 -14.76
CA ARG A 310 -4.16 -17.66 -16.05
C ARG A 310 -4.84 -19.02 -16.00
N GLY A 311 -6.17 -19.05 -16.10
CA GLY A 311 -6.92 -20.31 -16.17
C GLY A 311 -6.37 -21.21 -17.29
N PRO A 312 -6.71 -22.52 -17.31
CA PRO A 312 -6.12 -23.51 -18.23
C PRO A 312 -6.25 -23.19 -19.73
N ASN A 313 -7.00 -22.16 -20.12
CA ASN A 313 -7.15 -21.67 -21.49
C ASN A 313 -6.54 -20.28 -21.73
N ALA A 314 -5.80 -19.71 -20.79
CA ALA A 314 -5.17 -18.42 -20.95
C ALA A 314 -3.72 -18.59 -21.40
N ALA A 315 -3.48 -18.19 -22.65
CA ALA A 315 -2.18 -18.03 -23.30
C ALA A 315 -1.11 -17.49 -22.34
N SER A 316 0.12 -17.98 -22.47
CA SER A 316 1.26 -17.73 -21.58
C SER A 316 1.57 -16.22 -21.43
N PRO A 317 2.13 -15.73 -20.30
CA PRO A 317 2.66 -14.37 -20.18
C PRO A 317 3.67 -14.00 -21.27
N PHE A 318 4.36 -15.01 -21.82
CA PHE A 318 5.24 -14.84 -22.98
C PHE A 318 4.49 -14.57 -24.29
N GLU A 319 3.19 -14.87 -24.37
CA GLU A 319 2.30 -14.53 -25.49
C GLU A 319 1.57 -13.19 -25.31
N MET A 320 1.40 -12.67 -24.08
CA MET A 320 0.80 -11.33 -23.88
C MET A 320 1.77 -10.17 -24.16
N VAL A 321 3.09 -10.42 -24.12
CA VAL A 321 4.07 -9.46 -24.67
C VAL A 321 4.06 -9.45 -26.20
N MET A 322 3.30 -10.36 -26.83
CA MET A 322 3.18 -10.53 -28.29
C MET A 322 1.73 -10.47 -28.80
N ARG A 323 0.76 -9.97 -28.03
CA ARG A 323 -0.44 -9.42 -28.67
C ARG A 323 -0.10 -8.01 -29.09
N GLN A 324 0.19 -7.86 -30.39
CA GLN A 324 0.32 -6.54 -30.98
C GLN A 324 -0.95 -5.76 -30.66
N PRO A 325 -0.84 -4.53 -30.13
CA PRO A 325 -2.01 -3.69 -29.96
C PRO A 325 -2.74 -3.62 -31.31
N PRO A 326 -4.09 -3.61 -31.35
CA PRO A 326 -4.86 -3.58 -32.60
C PRO A 326 -4.74 -2.25 -33.35
N ILE A 327 -3.70 -1.48 -33.02
CA ILE A 327 -3.33 -0.20 -33.56
C ILE A 327 -1.81 -0.13 -33.76
N THR A 328 -1.40 0.35 -34.93
CA THR A 328 -0.01 0.73 -35.22
C THR A 328 0.11 2.25 -35.15
N VAL A 329 1.15 2.76 -34.47
CA VAL A 329 1.46 4.19 -34.43
C VAL A 329 2.70 4.51 -35.27
N TYR A 330 2.57 5.36 -36.29
CA TYR A 330 3.68 5.74 -37.16
C TYR A 330 3.55 7.16 -37.74
N PRO A 331 4.66 7.85 -38.03
CA PRO A 331 6.02 7.49 -37.64
C PRO A 331 6.20 7.62 -36.12
N ASN A 332 7.00 6.74 -35.53
CA ASN A 332 7.45 6.85 -34.15
C ASN A 332 8.95 6.50 -34.10
N PRO A 333 9.86 7.45 -33.80
CA PRO A 333 9.61 8.82 -33.36
C PRO A 333 8.95 9.73 -34.41
N ALA A 334 8.06 10.61 -33.96
CA ALA A 334 7.33 11.61 -34.73
C ALA A 334 7.99 12.99 -34.65
N ARG A 335 7.88 13.82 -35.71
CA ARG A 335 8.32 15.23 -35.68
C ARG A 335 7.14 16.18 -35.48
N GLU A 336 6.28 16.27 -36.49
CA GLU A 336 5.11 17.17 -36.48
C GLU A 336 3.80 16.44 -36.17
N ARG A 337 3.72 15.13 -36.46
CA ARG A 337 2.53 14.31 -36.25
C ARG A 337 2.85 12.82 -36.25
N PHE A 338 1.93 12.04 -35.70
CA PHE A 338 1.85 10.60 -35.92
C PHE A 338 0.43 10.19 -36.31
N THR A 339 0.31 9.02 -36.90
CA THR A 339 -0.95 8.39 -37.30
C THR A 339 -1.14 7.11 -36.51
N VAL A 340 -2.35 6.93 -36.00
CA VAL A 340 -2.83 5.67 -35.41
C VAL A 340 -3.65 4.97 -36.47
N ARG A 341 -3.18 3.80 -36.91
CA ARG A 341 -3.88 2.94 -37.87
C ARG A 341 -4.39 1.70 -37.15
N PHE A 342 -5.67 1.40 -37.30
CA PHE A 342 -6.29 0.19 -36.76
C PHE A 342 -6.00 -1.01 -37.67
N ASP A 343 -5.83 -2.17 -37.06
CA ASP A 343 -5.67 -3.43 -37.80
C ASP A 343 -7.02 -3.89 -38.38
N GLU A 344 -7.00 -4.64 -39.48
CA GLU A 344 -8.19 -5.02 -40.27
C GLU A 344 -9.22 -5.82 -39.45
N ASP A 345 -8.76 -6.55 -38.43
CA ASP A 345 -9.60 -7.39 -37.56
C ASP A 345 -10.06 -6.68 -36.27
N CYS A 346 -9.83 -5.38 -36.09
CA CYS A 346 -10.27 -4.69 -34.87
C CYS A 346 -11.79 -4.50 -34.83
N HIS A 347 -12.49 -5.11 -33.88
CA HIS A 347 -13.89 -4.83 -33.60
C HIS A 347 -14.01 -3.66 -32.60
N CYS A 348 -13.53 -2.46 -32.96
CA CYS A 348 -13.38 -1.34 -32.04
C CYS A 348 -14.69 -0.55 -31.72
N GLY A 349 -15.86 -1.19 -31.73
CA GLY A 349 -17.14 -0.52 -31.47
C GLY A 349 -17.16 0.16 -30.09
N GLN A 350 -17.42 1.48 -30.05
CA GLN A 350 -17.37 2.34 -28.85
C GLN A 350 -15.99 2.57 -28.22
N ALA A 351 -14.89 2.35 -28.96
CA ALA A 351 -13.54 2.63 -28.47
C ALA A 351 -13.16 4.12 -28.61
N ARG A 352 -12.08 4.52 -27.93
CA ARG A 352 -11.44 5.83 -28.11
C ARG A 352 -9.92 5.75 -28.03
N ILE A 353 -9.24 6.64 -28.73
CA ILE A 353 -7.81 6.87 -28.59
C ILE A 353 -7.59 8.04 -27.64
N GLU A 354 -6.70 7.88 -26.67
CA GLU A 354 -6.27 8.93 -25.76
C GLU A 354 -4.78 9.21 -25.95
N LEU A 355 -4.43 10.49 -26.08
CA LEU A 355 -3.05 10.96 -25.97
C LEU A 355 -2.82 11.44 -24.54
N CYS A 356 -1.78 10.91 -23.90
CA CYS A 356 -1.38 11.27 -22.54
C CYS A 356 0.07 11.76 -22.51
N ASP A 357 0.39 12.62 -21.54
CA ASP A 357 1.79 12.94 -21.22
C ASP A 357 2.49 11.77 -20.51
N PHE A 358 3.79 11.94 -20.24
CA PHE A 358 4.61 10.91 -19.58
C PHE A 358 4.15 10.55 -18.16
N SER A 359 3.34 11.39 -17.51
CA SER A 359 2.76 11.15 -16.19
C SER A 359 1.43 10.38 -16.26
N GLY A 360 0.92 10.14 -17.47
CA GLY A 360 -0.38 9.51 -17.71
C GLY A 360 -1.56 10.48 -17.71
N THR A 361 -1.30 11.79 -17.64
CA THR A 361 -2.34 12.83 -17.69
C THR A 361 -2.90 12.94 -19.10
N LEU A 362 -4.24 12.91 -19.23
CA LEU A 362 -4.94 13.00 -20.52
C LEU A 362 -4.74 14.39 -21.16
N ILE A 363 -4.17 14.42 -22.36
CA ILE A 363 -3.99 15.63 -23.19
C ILE A 363 -5.16 15.77 -24.17
N LYS A 364 -5.52 14.67 -24.87
CA LYS A 364 -6.55 14.70 -25.91
C LYS A 364 -7.19 13.33 -26.09
N SER A 365 -8.46 13.31 -26.48
CA SER A 365 -9.23 12.09 -26.74
C SER A 365 -9.88 12.16 -28.12
N PHE A 366 -9.92 11.02 -28.81
CA PHE A 366 -10.46 10.85 -30.16
C PHE A 366 -11.41 9.64 -30.18
N PRO A 367 -12.69 9.81 -30.52
CA PRO A 367 -13.61 8.68 -30.64
C PRO A 367 -13.25 7.81 -31.85
N VAL A 368 -13.41 6.50 -31.73
CA VAL A 368 -13.25 5.53 -32.83
C VAL A 368 -14.64 5.10 -33.29
N ASN A 369 -15.04 5.57 -34.47
CA ASN A 369 -16.39 5.35 -35.00
C ASN A 369 -16.44 4.26 -36.09
N ASP A 370 -15.39 4.16 -36.91
CA ASP A 370 -15.37 3.33 -38.12
C ASP A 370 -13.97 2.75 -38.42
N ASN A 371 -13.10 2.68 -37.41
CA ASN A 371 -11.69 2.26 -37.53
C ASN A 371 -10.87 3.05 -38.58
N SER A 372 -11.34 4.22 -39.00
CA SER A 372 -10.54 5.12 -39.84
C SER A 372 -9.28 5.57 -39.12
N THR A 373 -8.21 5.83 -39.87
CA THR A 373 -6.93 6.27 -39.30
C THR A 373 -7.08 7.59 -38.58
N ILE A 374 -6.52 7.69 -37.36
CA ILE A 374 -6.52 8.93 -36.57
C ILE A 374 -5.17 9.63 -36.72
N VAL A 375 -5.18 10.88 -37.14
CA VAL A 375 -3.96 11.71 -37.21
C VAL A 375 -3.87 12.59 -35.97
N VAL A 376 -2.74 12.51 -35.27
CA VAL A 376 -2.44 13.31 -34.07
C VAL A 376 -1.31 14.28 -34.40
N GLU A 377 -1.68 15.55 -34.52
CA GLU A 377 -0.75 16.66 -34.76
C GLU A 377 -0.10 17.10 -33.44
N ARG A 378 1.22 17.32 -33.45
CA ARG A 378 2.03 17.73 -32.30
C ARG A 378 1.59 19.08 -31.75
N ASN A 379 1.31 20.05 -32.62
CA ASN A 379 0.98 21.42 -32.23
C ASN A 379 2.00 21.98 -31.20
N ASN A 380 1.52 22.45 -30.04
CA ASN A 380 2.36 23.05 -28.99
C ASN A 380 2.95 22.03 -27.99
N LEU A 381 2.88 20.73 -28.28
CA LEU A 381 3.47 19.70 -27.42
C LEU A 381 5.00 19.76 -27.49
N LYS A 382 5.64 19.72 -26.31
CA LYS A 382 7.09 19.71 -26.17
C LYS A 382 7.68 18.43 -26.76
N SER A 383 8.96 18.45 -27.15
CA SER A 383 9.68 17.21 -27.45
C SER A 383 9.71 16.33 -26.19
N GLY A 384 9.49 15.03 -26.32
CA GLY A 384 9.44 14.11 -25.19
C GLY A 384 8.63 12.86 -25.43
N HIS A 385 8.48 12.07 -24.36
CA HIS A 385 7.69 10.84 -24.34
C HIS A 385 6.23 11.13 -24.05
N TYR A 386 5.36 10.51 -24.86
CA TYR A 386 3.91 10.53 -24.72
C TYR A 386 3.40 9.09 -24.80
N PHE A 387 2.16 8.88 -24.37
CA PHE A 387 1.48 7.60 -24.49
C PHE A 387 0.21 7.76 -25.31
N VAL A 388 0.01 6.84 -26.27
CA VAL A 388 -1.24 6.67 -26.99
C VAL A 388 -1.94 5.46 -26.41
N ARG A 389 -3.11 5.66 -25.80
CA ARG A 389 -3.93 4.59 -25.26
C ARG A 389 -5.10 4.29 -26.17
N PHE A 390 -5.30 3.04 -26.52
CA PHE A 390 -6.57 2.56 -27.08
C PHE A 390 -7.43 2.09 -25.92
N ILE A 391 -8.62 2.67 -25.78
CA ILE A 391 -9.60 2.34 -24.76
C ILE A 391 -10.79 1.68 -25.45
N GLY A 392 -10.83 0.35 -25.46
CA GLY A 392 -11.97 -0.47 -25.86
C GLY A 392 -12.38 -1.40 -24.73
N ASP A 393 -12.80 -2.63 -25.05
CA ASP A 393 -13.01 -3.71 -24.06
C ASP A 393 -11.73 -4.03 -23.26
N GLU A 394 -10.59 -3.83 -23.90
CA GLU A 394 -9.26 -3.88 -23.31
C GLU A 394 -8.53 -2.55 -23.53
N VAL A 395 -7.57 -2.25 -22.65
CA VAL A 395 -6.76 -1.03 -22.72
C VAL A 395 -5.34 -1.37 -23.18
N TYR A 396 -4.94 -0.79 -24.30
CA TYR A 396 -3.58 -0.91 -24.85
C TYR A 396 -2.87 0.44 -24.76
N SER A 397 -1.56 0.45 -24.52
CA SER A 397 -0.75 1.67 -24.45
C SER A 397 0.51 1.55 -25.30
N ILE A 398 0.76 2.54 -26.15
CA ILE A 398 1.93 2.61 -27.02
C ILE A 398 2.69 3.89 -26.69
N SER A 399 3.99 3.78 -26.41
CA SER A 399 4.84 4.96 -26.24
C SER A 399 5.13 5.62 -27.58
N VAL A 400 4.96 6.94 -27.67
CA VAL A 400 5.29 7.75 -28.83
C VAL A 400 6.27 8.84 -28.44
N ILE A 401 7.28 9.05 -29.26
CA ILE A 401 8.31 10.06 -29.03
C ILE A 401 8.12 11.20 -30.03
N PHE A 402 7.83 12.42 -29.55
CA PHE A 402 7.95 13.62 -30.36
C PHE A 402 9.38 14.17 -30.26
N LYS A 403 10.08 14.26 -31.39
CA LYS A 403 11.46 14.78 -31.49
C LYS A 403 11.52 16.27 -31.69
#